data_AF-A0A560FZ64-F1
#
_entry.id   AF-A0A560FZ64-F1
#
_cell.length_a   1.000
_cell.length_b   1.000
_cell.length_c   1.000
_cell.angle_alpha   90.00
_cell.angle_beta   90.00
_cell.angle_gamma   90.00
#
_symmetry.space_group_name_H-M   'P 1'
#
loop_
_entity.id
_entity.type
_entity.pdbx_description
1 polymer ?
#
loop_
_entity_poly.entity_id
_entity_poly.type
_entity_poly.pdbx_seq_one_letter_code
_entity_poly.pdbx_strand_id
1 'polypeptide(L)'
;MNRPNAPKRDWVRVKPGERPVALPEKPEYDDQKLLTLLQSAKRELQGLRLIHLHLSLLKDKSNLDLISIKRAMQETADNSSYLQVFNLSNDDVIVLYKGIKFSLISDVCSKIEKLLLSRTTMTKQNPYREDSLYSIMELSLNFVSVIRFIEGLQKGESGDAPVEQTKPPITLEELGKIERAVQMFDLSPFMLNQPVVNIQNPTENEYEYFELYIAIKALEERLSPEFDITANRWLFSYFTSQLDLSVLRALNYGVDFLRGKRLGLNLNLATILSASFVKFDERLTTDLRGNVVLEINKTDLIENVSMYKEVVDFAATRGYKICIDGLNDFWVTHMDLEYMACDYAKIIWSPDMESMTEEEIEALQEKVRQQENCRYILARCGTVSGLIWAEKMGISLVQGRVIDNILRKSVLVRDALKTAQVMNDD
;
A
#
# COMPACT_ATOMS: atom_id res chain seq x y z
N MET A 1 -51.47 -55.75 9.88
CA MET A 1 -52.20 -54.61 10.49
C MET A 1 -51.96 -54.64 11.98
N ASN A 2 -51.24 -53.65 12.52
CA ASN A 2 -51.37 -53.12 13.89
C ASN A 2 -50.23 -52.13 14.16
N ARG A 3 -50.57 -50.84 14.24
CA ARG A 3 -49.70 -49.77 14.75
C ARG A 3 -49.77 -49.75 16.28
N PRO A 4 -48.66 -49.50 17.00
CA PRO A 4 -48.73 -49.00 18.36
C PRO A 4 -48.26 -47.55 18.49
N ASN A 5 -49.15 -46.72 19.03
CA ASN A 5 -49.01 -45.54 19.89
C ASN A 5 -47.80 -44.60 19.74
N ALA A 6 -48.08 -43.37 19.28
CA ALA A 6 -47.28 -42.18 19.55
C ALA A 6 -47.56 -41.65 20.97
N PRO A 7 -46.56 -41.21 21.76
CA PRO A 7 -46.80 -40.55 23.04
C PRO A 7 -47.26 -39.10 22.87
N LYS A 8 -48.16 -38.66 23.76
CA LYS A 8 -48.70 -37.30 23.85
C LYS A 8 -47.59 -36.29 24.17
N ARG A 9 -47.58 -35.16 23.47
CA ARG A 9 -46.75 -33.99 23.80
C ARG A 9 -47.29 -33.32 25.06
N ASP A 10 -46.60 -33.50 26.19
CA ASP A 10 -46.82 -32.71 27.40
C ASP A 10 -46.30 -31.27 27.17
N TRP A 11 -47.21 -30.31 27.16
CA TRP A 11 -46.86 -28.90 27.25
C TRP A 11 -46.58 -28.58 28.71
N VAL A 12 -45.30 -28.57 29.10
CA VAL A 12 -44.89 -28.05 30.41
C VAL A 12 -45.12 -26.54 30.42
N ARG A 13 -46.12 -26.12 31.19
CA ARG A 13 -46.43 -24.72 31.49
C ARG A 13 -45.38 -24.21 32.48
N VAL A 14 -44.41 -23.43 32.02
CA VAL A 14 -43.42 -22.79 32.90
C VAL A 14 -44.14 -21.77 33.78
N LYS A 15 -44.03 -21.93 35.10
CA LYS A 15 -44.55 -20.98 36.09
C LYS A 15 -43.69 -19.70 36.08
N PRO A 16 -44.27 -18.49 36.22
CA PRO A 16 -43.48 -17.27 36.32
C PRO A 16 -42.82 -17.21 37.70
N GLY A 17 -41.49 -17.29 37.78
CA GLY A 17 -40.78 -17.00 39.03
C GLY A 17 -39.41 -17.65 39.26
N GLU A 18 -39.00 -18.65 38.50
CA GLU A 18 -37.66 -19.23 38.65
C GLU A 18 -36.65 -18.54 37.73
N ARG A 19 -35.68 -17.83 38.32
CA ARG A 19 -34.52 -17.29 37.60
C ARG A 19 -33.70 -18.47 37.06
N PRO A 20 -33.39 -18.53 35.75
CA PRO A 20 -32.46 -19.53 35.25
C PRO A 20 -31.11 -19.34 35.93
N VAL A 21 -30.49 -20.45 36.34
CA VAL A 21 -29.07 -20.50 36.71
C VAL A 21 -28.29 -19.82 35.60
N ALA A 22 -27.51 -18.79 35.94
CA ALA A 22 -26.71 -18.04 34.99
C ALA A 22 -25.80 -19.01 34.22
N LEU A 23 -26.01 -19.08 32.91
CA LEU A 23 -25.03 -19.62 31.97
C LEU A 23 -23.69 -18.91 32.25
N PRO A 24 -22.54 -19.61 32.15
CA PRO A 24 -21.25 -18.96 32.33
C PRO A 24 -21.18 -17.73 31.44
N GLU A 25 -20.84 -16.58 32.04
CA GLU A 25 -20.70 -15.31 31.33
C GLU A 25 -19.92 -15.57 30.03
N LYS A 26 -20.45 -15.07 28.91
CA LYS A 26 -19.73 -15.11 27.64
C LYS A 26 -18.31 -14.62 27.87
N PRO A 27 -17.28 -15.23 27.26
CA PRO A 27 -15.91 -14.75 27.38
C PRO A 27 -15.90 -13.24 27.13
N GLU A 28 -15.38 -12.47 28.09
CA GLU A 28 -15.29 -11.03 27.97
C GLU A 28 -14.20 -10.74 26.91
N TYR A 29 -14.63 -10.58 25.66
CA TYR A 29 -13.74 -10.20 24.56
C TYR A 29 -13.43 -8.72 24.64
N ASP A 30 -12.19 -8.36 24.33
CA ASP A 30 -11.68 -7.01 24.48
C ASP A 30 -12.02 -6.10 23.28
N ASP A 31 -12.86 -6.54 22.33
CA ASP A 31 -13.16 -5.82 21.07
C ASP A 31 -13.53 -4.35 21.32
N GLN A 32 -14.48 -4.11 22.23
CA GLN A 32 -14.99 -2.77 22.53
C GLN A 32 -14.00 -1.91 23.32
N LYS A 33 -13.21 -2.56 24.18
CA LYS A 33 -12.15 -1.92 24.94
C LYS A 33 -11.02 -1.46 24.01
N LEU A 34 -10.60 -2.30 23.08
CA LEU A 34 -9.61 -1.98 22.07
C LEU A 34 -10.11 -0.88 21.13
N LEU A 35 -11.35 -0.98 20.64
CA LEU A 35 -11.94 0.04 19.76
C LEU A 35 -11.98 1.42 20.42
N THR A 36 -12.44 1.48 21.67
CA THR A 36 -12.49 2.73 22.45
C THR A 36 -11.09 3.31 22.67
N LEU A 37 -10.10 2.46 22.94
CA LEU A 37 -8.71 2.86 23.10
C LEU A 37 -8.13 3.42 21.80
N LEU A 38 -8.35 2.76 20.66
CA LEU A 38 -7.88 3.23 19.36
C LEU A 38 -8.58 4.52 18.90
N GLN A 39 -9.89 4.67 19.15
CA GLN A 39 -10.64 5.89 18.81
C GLN A 39 -10.22 7.10 19.64
N SER A 40 -9.90 6.90 20.93
CA SER A 40 -9.40 7.96 21.81
C SER A 40 -7.93 8.32 21.57
N ALA A 41 -7.12 7.39 21.05
CA ALA A 41 -5.70 7.57 20.78
C ALA A 41 -5.37 8.43 19.54
N LYS A 42 -6.35 9.03 18.84
CA LYS A 42 -6.19 9.77 17.55
C LYS A 42 -5.10 10.86 17.51
N ARG A 43 -4.55 11.31 18.65
CA ARG A 43 -3.49 12.32 18.72
C ARG A 43 -2.12 11.78 19.18
N GLU A 44 -2.02 10.55 19.67
CA GLU A 44 -0.79 9.95 20.23
C GLU A 44 -0.44 8.57 19.63
N LEU A 45 -0.76 8.34 18.35
CA LEU A 45 -0.45 7.08 17.66
C LEU A 45 1.03 6.93 17.28
N GLN A 46 1.81 8.01 17.41
CA GLN A 46 3.21 8.04 16.94
C GLN A 46 4.11 7.18 17.84
N GLY A 47 4.80 6.25 17.21
CA GLY A 47 5.65 5.25 17.88
C GLY A 47 4.89 4.08 18.52
N LEU A 48 3.56 3.99 18.37
CA LEU A 48 2.77 2.82 18.77
C LEU A 48 2.77 1.79 17.64
N ARG A 49 3.13 0.55 17.96
CA ARG A 49 3.12 -0.58 17.02
C ARG A 49 2.10 -1.62 17.47
N LEU A 50 1.65 -2.41 16.50
CA LEU A 50 0.64 -3.44 16.68
C LEU A 50 1.19 -4.79 16.21
N ILE A 51 0.92 -5.83 16.98
CA ILE A 51 1.08 -7.22 16.58
C ILE A 51 -0.32 -7.79 16.41
N HIS A 52 -0.60 -8.36 15.25
CA HIS A 52 -1.81 -9.13 15.00
C HIS A 52 -1.46 -10.62 14.96
N LEU A 53 -1.90 -11.39 15.95
CA LEU A 53 -1.78 -12.85 16.00
C LEU A 53 -3.07 -13.50 15.49
N HIS A 54 -2.97 -14.22 14.37
CA HIS A 54 -4.09 -14.74 13.59
C HIS A 54 -4.53 -16.14 14.06
N LEU A 55 -4.86 -16.30 15.34
CA LEU A 55 -5.27 -17.59 15.92
C LEU A 55 -6.54 -18.16 15.31
N SER A 56 -7.41 -17.31 14.77
CA SER A 56 -8.60 -17.68 14.01
C SER A 56 -8.28 -18.54 12.77
N LEU A 57 -7.02 -18.52 12.29
CA LEU A 57 -6.57 -19.28 11.13
C LEU A 57 -6.02 -20.66 11.48
N LEU A 58 -5.82 -20.96 12.76
CA LEU A 58 -5.34 -22.27 13.20
C LEU A 58 -6.44 -23.32 13.06
N LYS A 59 -6.08 -24.49 12.52
CA LYS A 59 -7.00 -25.62 12.37
C LYS A 59 -7.46 -26.17 13.72
N ASP A 60 -6.54 -26.26 14.67
CA ASP A 60 -6.78 -26.74 16.03
C ASP A 60 -6.30 -25.68 17.01
N LYS A 61 -7.16 -25.28 17.94
CA LYS A 61 -6.90 -24.22 18.92
C LYS A 61 -7.23 -24.69 20.33
N SER A 62 -6.41 -24.31 21.30
CA SER A 62 -6.62 -24.59 22.72
C SER A 62 -6.66 -23.31 23.55
N ASN A 63 -7.49 -23.28 24.59
CA ASN A 63 -7.50 -22.18 25.57
C ASN A 63 -6.13 -22.01 26.27
N LEU A 64 -5.30 -23.06 26.31
CA LEU A 64 -3.93 -22.99 26.83
C LEU A 64 -3.01 -22.15 25.94
N ASP A 65 -3.31 -22.04 24.64
CA ASP A 65 -2.50 -21.26 23.70
C ASP A 65 -2.64 -19.76 23.98
N LEU A 66 -3.86 -19.27 24.26
CA LEU A 66 -4.10 -17.88 24.68
C LEU A 66 -3.36 -17.53 25.97
N ILE A 67 -3.35 -18.42 26.96
CA ILE A 67 -2.63 -18.23 28.23
C ILE A 67 -1.12 -18.14 27.97
N SER A 68 -0.59 -19.03 27.11
CA SER A 68 0.83 -19.07 26.76
C SER A 68 1.28 -17.81 26.03
N ILE A 69 0.45 -17.32 25.09
CA ILE A 69 0.70 -16.09 24.33
C ILE A 69 0.71 -14.88 25.26
N LYS A 70 -0.32 -14.72 26.11
CA LYS A 70 -0.39 -13.62 27.07
C LYS A 70 0.82 -13.59 27.99
N ARG A 71 1.25 -14.76 28.49
CA ARG A 71 2.43 -14.88 29.35
C ARG A 71 3.72 -14.48 28.60
N ALA A 72 3.95 -15.04 27.41
CA ALA A 72 5.14 -14.73 26.62
C ALA A 72 5.24 -13.24 26.26
N MET A 73 4.11 -12.62 25.91
CA MET A 73 4.08 -11.18 25.60
C MET A 73 4.29 -10.31 26.85
N GLN A 74 3.72 -10.69 28.00
CA GLN A 74 3.93 -9.95 29.25
C GLN A 74 5.37 -10.05 29.77
N GLU A 75 6.01 -11.21 29.64
CA GLU A 75 7.44 -11.40 30.01
C GLU A 75 8.39 -10.57 29.13
N THR A 76 7.91 -10.03 28.00
CA THR A 76 8.68 -9.19 27.07
C THR A 76 8.67 -7.71 27.46
N ALA A 77 7.79 -7.28 28.37
CA ALA A 77 7.65 -5.90 28.78
C ALA A 77 8.48 -5.58 30.04
N ASP A 78 9.39 -4.60 29.93
CA ASP A 78 10.08 -4.00 31.09
C ASP A 78 9.23 -2.89 31.73
N ASN A 79 9.57 -2.46 32.95
CA ASN A 79 8.82 -1.45 33.73
C ASN A 79 8.59 -0.10 33.03
N SER A 80 9.38 0.23 32.00
CA SER A 80 9.30 1.47 31.21
C SER A 80 8.56 1.31 29.87
N SER A 81 8.13 0.10 29.53
CA SER A 81 7.50 -0.21 28.24
C SER A 81 5.98 -0.23 28.34
N TYR A 82 5.32 0.25 27.29
CA TYR A 82 3.88 0.10 27.15
C TYR A 82 3.60 -1.18 26.35
N LEU A 83 2.85 -2.12 26.93
CA LEU A 83 2.37 -3.32 26.26
C LEU A 83 0.98 -3.67 26.76
N GLN A 84 0.02 -3.81 25.85
CA GLN A 84 -1.34 -4.23 26.15
C GLN A 84 -1.77 -5.33 25.19
N VAL A 85 -2.30 -6.42 25.75
CA VAL A 85 -2.79 -7.58 25.01
C VAL A 85 -4.31 -7.60 25.06
N PHE A 86 -4.95 -7.73 23.91
CA PHE A 86 -6.39 -7.75 23.72
C PHE A 86 -6.79 -9.07 23.06
N ASN A 87 -7.73 -9.79 23.67
CA ASN A 87 -8.28 -11.01 23.09
C ASN A 87 -9.59 -10.68 22.36
N LEU A 88 -9.66 -10.98 21.07
CA LEU A 88 -10.79 -10.61 20.23
C LEU A 88 -11.84 -11.73 20.15
N SER A 89 -13.06 -11.37 19.73
CA SER A 89 -14.17 -12.33 19.64
C SER A 89 -14.03 -13.40 18.56
N ASN A 90 -13.12 -13.23 17.59
CA ASN A 90 -12.75 -14.26 16.62
C ASN A 90 -11.58 -15.15 17.09
N ASP A 91 -11.17 -15.02 18.35
CA ASP A 91 -10.01 -15.64 18.98
C ASP A 91 -8.64 -15.07 18.57
N ASP A 92 -8.58 -14.09 17.67
CA ASP A 92 -7.31 -13.41 17.36
C ASP A 92 -6.83 -12.58 18.55
N VAL A 93 -5.51 -12.37 18.63
CA VAL A 93 -4.90 -11.57 19.68
C VAL A 93 -4.23 -10.35 19.07
N ILE A 94 -4.59 -9.18 19.57
CA ILE A 94 -3.93 -7.91 19.24
C ILE A 94 -3.04 -7.51 20.39
N VAL A 95 -1.79 -7.17 20.09
CA VAL A 95 -0.86 -6.59 21.07
C VAL A 95 -0.48 -5.19 20.62
N LEU A 96 -0.78 -4.19 21.43
CA LEU A 96 -0.27 -2.83 21.26
C LEU A 96 0.97 -2.65 22.10
N TYR A 97 2.04 -2.11 21.50
CA TYR A 97 3.27 -1.89 22.24
C TYR A 97 4.02 -0.62 21.80
N LYS A 98 4.81 -0.07 22.73
CA LYS A 98 5.71 1.08 22.52
C LYS A 98 6.91 0.98 23.45
N GLY A 99 8.09 1.34 22.93
CA GLY A 99 9.35 1.33 23.69
C GLY A 99 10.04 -0.03 23.80
N ILE A 100 9.59 -1.04 23.04
CA ILE A 100 10.22 -2.37 22.98
C ILE A 100 10.95 -2.53 21.64
N LYS A 101 12.18 -3.05 21.67
CA LYS A 101 12.99 -3.29 20.47
C LYS A 101 12.28 -4.29 19.54
N PHE A 102 12.29 -4.00 18.23
CA PHE A 102 11.64 -4.84 17.23
C PHE A 102 12.22 -6.26 17.19
N SER A 103 13.54 -6.44 17.32
CA SER A 103 14.18 -7.75 17.34
C SER A 103 13.63 -8.66 18.45
N LEU A 104 13.46 -8.10 19.66
CA LEU A 104 12.90 -8.84 20.80
C LEU A 104 11.44 -9.26 20.53
N ILE A 105 10.63 -8.38 19.96
CA ILE A 105 9.24 -8.69 19.59
C ILE A 105 9.19 -9.75 18.49
N SER A 106 10.00 -9.61 17.44
CA SER A 106 10.10 -10.57 16.35
C SER A 106 10.53 -11.95 16.84
N ASP A 107 11.49 -12.03 17.77
CA ASP A 107 11.93 -13.29 18.37
C ASP A 107 10.81 -13.98 19.16
N VAL A 108 10.04 -13.21 19.93
CA VAL A 108 8.91 -13.72 20.72
C VAL A 108 7.78 -14.19 19.81
N CYS A 109 7.42 -13.40 18.80
CA CYS A 109 6.44 -13.79 17.78
C CYS A 109 6.85 -15.06 17.03
N SER A 110 8.11 -15.17 16.59
CA SER A 110 8.63 -16.36 15.93
C SER A 110 8.61 -17.59 16.84
N LYS A 111 8.92 -17.43 18.14
CA LYS A 111 8.82 -18.52 19.13
C LYS A 111 7.37 -18.99 19.31
N ILE A 112 6.43 -18.05 19.42
CA ILE A 112 4.99 -18.35 19.53
C ILE A 112 4.51 -19.09 18.29
N GLU A 113 4.84 -18.59 17.10
CA GLU A 113 4.47 -19.21 15.83
C GLU A 113 5.02 -20.64 15.72
N LYS A 114 6.32 -20.85 15.97
CA LYS A 114 6.93 -22.19 15.94
C LYS A 114 6.27 -23.15 16.93
N LEU A 115 5.96 -22.67 18.14
CA LEU A 115 5.33 -23.47 19.19
C LEU A 115 3.90 -23.86 18.85
N LEU A 116 3.15 -23.02 18.14
CA LEU A 116 1.77 -23.32 17.70
C LEU A 116 1.75 -24.16 16.43
N LEU A 117 2.55 -23.80 15.43
CA LEU A 117 2.63 -24.53 14.16
C LEU A 117 3.33 -25.90 14.28
N SER A 118 4.02 -26.18 15.39
CA SER A 118 4.47 -27.54 15.71
C SER A 118 3.33 -28.52 16.01
N ARG A 119 2.14 -28.00 16.38
CA ARG A 119 0.98 -28.78 16.82
C ARG A 119 -0.22 -28.69 15.87
N THR A 120 -0.29 -27.65 15.05
CA THR A 120 -1.38 -27.43 14.09
C THR A 120 -0.85 -26.72 12.84
N THR A 121 -1.73 -26.41 11.90
CA THR A 121 -1.39 -25.73 10.64
C THR A 121 -2.36 -24.57 10.38
N MET A 122 -1.90 -23.58 9.62
CA MET A 122 -2.77 -22.51 9.14
C MET A 122 -3.70 -23.05 8.04
N THR A 123 -4.97 -22.69 8.14
CA THR A 123 -6.00 -23.10 7.18
C THR A 123 -5.97 -22.31 5.87
N LYS A 124 -5.43 -21.08 5.90
CA LYS A 124 -5.28 -20.16 4.78
C LYS A 124 -4.24 -19.09 5.13
N GLN A 125 -3.84 -18.30 4.13
CA GLN A 125 -3.01 -17.12 4.33
C GLN A 125 -3.67 -16.12 5.27
N ASN A 126 -2.85 -15.33 5.96
CA ASN A 126 -3.36 -14.30 6.85
C ASN A 126 -4.06 -13.16 6.07
N PRO A 127 -4.84 -12.29 6.73
CA PRO A 127 -5.55 -11.18 6.08
C PRO A 127 -4.63 -10.23 5.29
N TYR A 128 -3.33 -10.26 5.55
CA TYR A 128 -2.30 -9.48 4.88
C TYR A 128 -1.58 -10.26 3.75
N ARG A 129 -2.06 -11.46 3.41
CA ARG A 129 -1.51 -12.38 2.39
C ARG A 129 -0.10 -12.88 2.68
N GLU A 130 0.25 -12.97 3.96
CA GLU A 130 1.50 -13.58 4.41
C GLU A 130 1.24 -15.02 4.86
N ASP A 131 2.24 -15.88 4.69
CA ASP A 131 2.25 -17.26 5.19
C ASP A 131 2.71 -17.34 6.67
N SER A 132 2.40 -16.30 7.46
CA SER A 132 2.77 -16.21 8.88
C SER A 132 1.55 -16.06 9.78
N LEU A 133 1.65 -16.67 10.97
CA LEU A 133 0.65 -16.60 12.03
C LEU A 133 0.57 -15.21 12.68
N TYR A 134 1.54 -14.34 12.43
CA TYR A 134 1.56 -13.00 13.00
C TYR A 134 1.95 -11.93 11.98
N SER A 135 1.52 -10.71 12.23
CA SER A 135 1.93 -9.53 11.47
C SER A 135 2.28 -8.40 12.43
N ILE A 136 3.46 -7.81 12.27
CA ILE A 136 3.92 -6.67 13.06
C ILE A 136 3.81 -5.42 12.18
N MET A 137 3.12 -4.40 12.67
CA MET A 137 2.82 -3.22 11.86
C MET A 137 2.87 -1.94 12.67
N GLU A 138 3.15 -0.83 12.00
CA GLU A 138 3.00 0.49 12.58
C GLU A 138 1.51 0.87 12.62
N LEU A 139 1.01 1.24 13.80
CA LEU A 139 -0.41 1.52 13.99
C LEU A 139 -0.81 2.79 13.21
N SER A 140 0.08 3.78 13.10
CA SER A 140 -0.17 5.02 12.35
C SER A 140 -0.51 4.76 10.87
N LEU A 141 0.16 3.77 10.25
CA LEU A 141 -0.02 3.39 8.85
C LEU A 141 -1.23 2.47 8.62
N ASN A 142 -1.57 1.65 9.63
CA ASN A 142 -2.60 0.62 9.54
C ASN A 142 -3.86 0.93 10.36
N PHE A 143 -3.95 2.14 10.92
CA PHE A 143 -5.00 2.56 11.87
C PHE A 143 -6.40 2.30 11.33
N VAL A 144 -6.67 2.68 10.09
CA VAL A 144 -7.98 2.53 9.45
C VAL A 144 -8.32 1.04 9.27
N SER A 145 -7.35 0.24 8.83
CA SER A 145 -7.53 -1.20 8.61
C SER A 145 -7.81 -1.94 9.93
N VAL A 146 -7.10 -1.60 11.00
CA VAL A 146 -7.26 -2.21 12.33
C VAL A 146 -8.60 -1.83 12.96
N ILE A 147 -8.99 -0.56 12.91
CA ILE A 147 -10.31 -0.11 13.39
C ILE A 147 -11.44 -0.85 12.67
N ARG A 148 -11.37 -0.93 11.33
CA ARG A 148 -12.39 -1.63 10.52
C ARG A 148 -12.46 -3.12 10.85
N PHE A 149 -11.32 -3.76 11.07
CA PHE A 149 -11.26 -5.17 11.48
C PHE A 149 -12.02 -5.38 12.81
N ILE A 150 -11.74 -4.56 13.84
CA ILE A 150 -12.39 -4.68 15.15
C ILE A 150 -13.89 -4.31 15.09
N GLU A 151 -14.26 -3.29 14.33
CA GLU A 151 -15.67 -2.94 14.08
C GLU A 151 -16.43 -4.05 13.33
N GLY A 152 -15.73 -4.83 12.50
CA GLY A 152 -16.27 -6.02 11.84
C GLY A 152 -16.59 -7.15 12.80
N LEU A 153 -15.81 -7.30 13.88
CA LEU A 153 -16.02 -8.32 14.91
C LEU A 153 -17.25 -8.04 15.78
N GLN A 154 -17.51 -6.77 16.12
CA GLN A 154 -18.67 -6.38 16.93
C GLN A 154 -20.03 -6.60 16.24
N LYS A 155 -20.05 -6.73 14.91
CA LYS A 155 -21.28 -6.94 14.13
C LYS A 155 -21.70 -8.43 14.06
N GLY A 156 -20.97 -9.34 14.68
CA GLY A 156 -21.12 -10.80 14.50
C GLY A 156 -21.69 -11.59 15.69
N GLU A 157 -22.93 -11.32 16.12
CA GLU A 157 -23.76 -12.29 16.87
C GLU A 157 -25.19 -12.44 16.33
N SER A 158 -25.39 -12.08 15.07
CA SER A 158 -26.59 -12.41 14.32
C SER A 158 -26.14 -12.78 12.92
N GLY A 159 -26.64 -13.93 12.43
CA GLY A 159 -26.34 -14.44 11.10
C GLY A 159 -26.44 -13.33 10.05
N ASP A 160 -25.50 -13.37 9.12
CA ASP A 160 -25.18 -12.31 8.16
C ASP A 160 -24.71 -11.00 8.81
N ALA A 161 -23.47 -11.02 9.31
CA ALA A 161 -22.68 -9.81 9.29
C ALA A 161 -22.42 -9.44 7.81
N PRO A 162 -22.59 -8.16 7.40
CA PRO A 162 -22.06 -7.73 6.14
C PRO A 162 -20.54 -7.86 6.25
N VAL A 163 -20.01 -8.91 5.61
CA VAL A 163 -18.81 -8.78 4.80
C VAL A 163 -18.98 -7.41 4.13
N GLU A 164 -18.20 -6.38 4.48
CA GLU A 164 -18.02 -5.36 3.46
C GLU A 164 -17.35 -6.17 2.37
N GLN A 165 -18.15 -6.54 1.37
CA GLN A 165 -17.73 -7.37 0.26
C GLN A 165 -16.39 -6.79 -0.12
N THR A 166 -15.30 -7.52 0.14
CA THR A 166 -14.14 -7.39 -0.72
C THR A 166 -14.78 -7.64 -2.06
N LYS A 167 -15.02 -6.55 -2.78
CA LYS A 167 -15.80 -6.58 -4.00
C LYS A 167 -15.24 -7.77 -4.76
N PRO A 168 -16.06 -8.77 -5.12
CA PRO A 168 -15.54 -9.99 -5.71
C PRO A 168 -14.49 -9.63 -6.78
N PRO A 169 -13.38 -10.39 -6.89
CA PRO A 169 -12.38 -10.10 -7.88
C PRO A 169 -13.05 -9.89 -9.23
N ILE A 170 -12.64 -8.84 -9.94
CA ILE A 170 -13.18 -8.55 -11.26
C ILE A 170 -13.20 -9.82 -12.13
N THR A 171 -14.35 -10.07 -12.75
CA THR A 171 -14.52 -11.18 -13.68
C THR A 171 -14.18 -10.72 -15.09
N LEU A 172 -13.87 -11.66 -15.98
CA LEU A 172 -13.60 -11.32 -17.40
C LEU A 172 -14.81 -10.65 -18.06
N GLU A 173 -16.04 -11.05 -17.69
CA GLU A 173 -17.26 -10.45 -18.18
C GLU A 173 -17.39 -8.99 -17.74
N GLU A 174 -17.14 -8.73 -16.46
CA GLU A 174 -17.21 -7.37 -15.92
C GLU A 174 -16.12 -6.47 -16.50
N LEU A 175 -14.91 -7.01 -16.69
CA LEU A 175 -13.83 -6.30 -17.38
C LEU A 175 -14.24 -5.87 -18.79
N GLY A 176 -14.91 -6.74 -19.55
CA GLY A 176 -15.42 -6.39 -20.88
C GLY A 176 -16.52 -5.31 -20.86
N LYS A 177 -17.29 -5.18 -19.77
CA LYS A 177 -18.25 -4.08 -19.59
C LYS A 177 -17.53 -2.77 -19.27
N ILE A 178 -16.61 -2.81 -18.33
CA ILE A 178 -15.80 -1.65 -17.92
C ILE A 178 -15.00 -1.13 -19.12
N GLU A 179 -14.41 -2.01 -19.94
CA GLU A 179 -13.66 -1.61 -21.13
C GLU A 179 -14.49 -0.75 -22.09
N ARG A 180 -15.72 -1.17 -22.40
CA ARG A 180 -16.64 -0.39 -23.23
C ARG A 180 -17.04 0.93 -22.57
N ALA A 181 -17.24 0.91 -21.25
CA ALA A 181 -17.61 2.11 -20.50
C ALA A 181 -16.47 3.14 -20.49
N VAL A 182 -15.23 2.71 -20.19
CA VAL A 182 -14.02 3.55 -20.13
C VAL A 182 -13.80 4.30 -21.44
N GLN A 183 -14.06 3.67 -22.58
CA GLN A 183 -13.90 4.34 -23.88
C GLN A 183 -14.81 5.56 -24.08
N MET A 184 -16.00 5.58 -23.47
CA MET A 184 -16.95 6.69 -23.57
C MET A 184 -16.92 7.62 -22.36
N PHE A 185 -16.12 7.27 -21.34
CA PHE A 185 -16.09 7.94 -20.07
C PHE A 185 -15.09 9.09 -20.06
N ASP A 186 -15.49 10.23 -19.49
CA ASP A 186 -14.57 11.35 -19.28
C ASP A 186 -13.68 11.08 -18.06
N LEU A 187 -12.40 10.83 -18.32
CA LEU A 187 -11.39 10.56 -17.29
C LEU A 187 -10.85 11.84 -16.63
N SER A 188 -11.13 13.02 -17.18
CA SER A 188 -10.59 14.29 -16.69
C SER A 188 -10.80 14.53 -15.17
N PRO A 189 -11.96 14.20 -14.57
CA PRO A 189 -12.17 14.36 -13.12
C PRO A 189 -11.36 13.40 -12.24
N PHE A 190 -10.83 12.32 -12.81
CA PHE A 190 -10.08 11.27 -12.12
C PHE A 190 -8.58 11.39 -12.35
N MET A 191 -8.19 12.28 -13.26
CA MET A 191 -6.82 12.64 -13.58
C MET A 191 -6.29 13.60 -12.53
N LEU A 192 -5.26 13.16 -11.82
CA LEU A 192 -4.59 13.92 -10.78
C LEU A 192 -3.13 14.09 -11.14
N ASN A 193 -2.55 15.20 -10.67
CA ASN A 193 -1.14 15.51 -10.88
C ASN A 193 -0.42 15.41 -9.53
N GLN A 194 0.66 14.62 -9.47
CA GLN A 194 1.55 14.58 -8.33
C GLN A 194 2.89 15.23 -8.68
N PRO A 195 3.39 16.18 -7.86
CA PRO A 195 4.64 16.85 -8.16
C PRO A 195 5.86 15.97 -7.83
N VAL A 196 6.85 16.02 -8.71
CA VAL A 196 8.24 15.64 -8.42
C VAL A 196 8.98 16.93 -8.07
N VAL A 197 9.52 17.00 -6.86
CA VAL A 197 10.11 18.23 -6.29
C VAL A 197 11.61 18.06 -6.10
N ASN A 198 12.37 19.11 -6.41
CA ASN A 198 13.78 19.20 -6.08
C ASN A 198 13.96 19.73 -4.63
N ILE A 199 14.63 18.95 -3.78
CA ILE A 199 14.84 19.30 -2.36
C ILE A 199 16.06 20.19 -2.11
N GLN A 200 16.88 20.43 -3.13
CA GLN A 200 18.13 21.20 -2.98
C GLN A 200 17.90 22.72 -3.08
N ASN A 201 16.80 23.18 -3.69
CA ASN A 201 16.55 24.60 -3.90
C ASN A 201 16.26 25.32 -2.56
N PRO A 202 17.02 26.38 -2.22
CA PRO A 202 16.88 27.07 -0.93
C PRO A 202 15.80 28.15 -0.90
N THR A 203 15.32 28.61 -2.05
CA THR A 203 14.46 29.79 -2.14
C THR A 203 13.02 29.46 -2.48
N GLU A 204 12.79 28.40 -3.24
CA GLU A 204 11.46 28.00 -3.67
C GLU A 204 11.32 26.49 -3.86
N ASN A 205 10.07 26.00 -3.85
CA ASN A 205 9.76 24.62 -4.21
C ASN A 205 9.85 24.47 -5.72
N GLU A 206 11.00 24.02 -6.21
CA GLU A 206 11.23 23.79 -7.64
C GLU A 206 10.61 22.45 -8.06
N TYR A 207 9.71 22.52 -9.04
CA TYR A 207 9.01 21.36 -9.60
C TYR A 207 9.75 20.87 -10.83
N GLU A 208 10.24 19.63 -10.79
CA GLU A 208 10.91 19.02 -11.94
C GLU A 208 9.89 18.68 -13.04
N TYR A 209 8.84 17.95 -12.66
CA TYR A 209 7.68 17.67 -13.49
C TYR A 209 6.50 17.22 -12.62
N PHE A 210 5.31 17.06 -13.23
CA PHE A 210 4.15 16.50 -12.55
C PHE A 210 3.76 15.17 -13.17
N GLU A 211 3.73 14.10 -12.37
CA GLU A 211 3.24 12.80 -12.81
C GLU A 211 1.71 12.84 -12.89
N LEU A 212 1.19 12.50 -14.06
CA LEU A 212 -0.24 12.27 -14.27
C LEU A 212 -0.59 10.84 -13.86
N TYR A 213 -1.51 10.73 -12.92
CA TYR A 213 -2.03 9.43 -12.50
C TYR A 213 -3.56 9.44 -12.43
N ILE A 214 -4.15 8.25 -12.59
CA ILE A 214 -5.59 8.06 -12.42
C ILE A 214 -5.87 7.59 -11.01
N ALA A 215 -6.83 8.23 -10.34
CA ALA A 215 -7.36 7.79 -9.06
C ALA A 215 -8.17 6.50 -9.23
N ILE A 216 -7.48 5.35 -9.31
CA ILE A 216 -8.07 4.03 -9.60
C ILE A 216 -9.24 3.71 -8.67
N LYS A 217 -9.15 4.02 -7.36
CA LYS A 217 -10.25 3.74 -6.42
C LYS A 217 -11.49 4.60 -6.65
N ALA A 218 -11.33 5.89 -6.99
CA ALA A 218 -12.45 6.75 -7.37
C ALA A 218 -13.06 6.31 -8.70
N LEU A 219 -12.23 5.86 -9.64
CA LEU A 219 -12.71 5.31 -10.91
C LEU A 219 -13.45 3.97 -10.71
N GLU A 220 -12.94 3.11 -9.83
CA GLU A 220 -13.55 1.83 -9.44
C GLU A 220 -14.94 2.04 -8.83
N GLU A 221 -15.09 2.99 -7.90
CA GLU A 221 -16.40 3.35 -7.33
C GLU A 221 -17.42 3.79 -8.39
N ARG A 222 -16.95 4.37 -9.49
CA ARG A 222 -17.82 4.90 -10.55
C ARG A 222 -18.15 3.87 -11.62
N LEU A 223 -17.18 3.06 -12.05
CA LEU A 223 -17.32 2.13 -13.17
C LEU A 223 -17.67 0.71 -12.72
N SER A 224 -17.23 0.31 -11.53
CA SER A 224 -17.37 -1.04 -11.00
C SER A 224 -17.55 -0.99 -9.47
N PRO A 225 -18.67 -0.43 -8.99
CA PRO A 225 -18.93 -0.34 -7.55
C PRO A 225 -19.06 -1.72 -6.90
N GLU A 226 -19.30 -2.78 -7.67
CA GLU A 226 -19.52 -4.14 -7.16
C GLU A 226 -18.30 -5.06 -7.26
N PHE A 227 -17.27 -4.75 -8.07
CA PHE A 227 -16.07 -5.60 -8.24
C PHE A 227 -14.77 -4.85 -7.94
N ASP A 228 -13.79 -5.55 -7.35
CA ASP A 228 -12.45 -5.01 -7.11
C ASP A 228 -11.60 -5.24 -8.37
N ILE A 229 -11.35 -4.15 -9.08
CA ILE A 229 -10.56 -4.18 -10.32
C ILE A 229 -9.07 -4.46 -10.07
N THR A 230 -8.60 -4.23 -8.84
CA THR A 230 -7.20 -4.40 -8.43
C THR A 230 -6.91 -5.79 -7.86
N ALA A 231 -7.95 -6.60 -7.61
CA ALA A 231 -7.81 -7.90 -6.94
C ALA A 231 -7.02 -8.93 -7.78
N ASN A 232 -7.13 -8.89 -9.12
CA ASN A 232 -6.41 -9.77 -10.03
C ASN A 232 -5.38 -8.97 -10.84
N ARG A 233 -4.09 -9.26 -10.62
CA ARG A 233 -2.98 -8.54 -11.25
C ARG A 233 -3.00 -8.58 -12.79
N TRP A 234 -3.35 -9.71 -13.39
CA TRP A 234 -3.36 -9.86 -14.86
C TRP A 234 -4.51 -9.08 -15.49
N LEU A 235 -5.70 -9.17 -14.90
CA LEU A 235 -6.87 -8.43 -15.37
C LEU A 235 -6.69 -6.92 -15.15
N PHE A 236 -6.05 -6.54 -14.04
CA PHE A 236 -5.70 -5.14 -13.79
C PHE A 236 -4.67 -4.61 -14.79
N SER A 237 -3.64 -5.38 -15.12
CA SER A 237 -2.64 -4.99 -16.15
C SER A 237 -3.27 -4.83 -17.54
N TYR A 238 -4.20 -5.72 -17.92
CA TYR A 238 -4.98 -5.56 -19.15
C TYR A 238 -5.85 -4.30 -19.09
N PHE A 239 -6.53 -4.06 -17.96
CA PHE A 239 -7.34 -2.87 -17.74
C PHE A 239 -6.52 -1.58 -17.86
N THR A 240 -5.33 -1.53 -17.27
CA THR A 240 -4.45 -0.35 -17.35
C THR A 240 -4.01 -0.06 -18.78
N SER A 241 -3.79 -1.08 -19.61
CA SER A 241 -3.48 -0.87 -21.04
C SER A 241 -4.62 -0.15 -21.78
N GLN A 242 -5.88 -0.45 -21.45
CA GLN A 242 -7.05 0.24 -22.02
C GLN A 242 -7.26 1.63 -21.43
N LEU A 243 -6.90 1.79 -20.16
CA LEU A 243 -6.90 3.06 -19.47
C LEU A 243 -5.92 4.03 -20.13
N ASP A 244 -4.70 3.58 -20.48
CA ASP A 244 -3.70 4.41 -21.16
C ASP A 244 -4.26 5.03 -22.44
N LEU A 245 -4.92 4.22 -23.28
CA LEU A 245 -5.56 4.68 -24.52
C LEU A 245 -6.62 5.76 -24.28
N SER A 246 -7.33 5.64 -23.16
CA SER A 246 -8.38 6.57 -22.77
C SER A 246 -7.79 7.85 -22.17
N VAL A 247 -6.68 7.76 -21.45
CA VAL A 247 -5.88 8.90 -21.02
C VAL A 247 -5.37 9.67 -22.23
N LEU A 248 -4.70 9.02 -23.19
CA LEU A 248 -4.24 9.66 -24.43
C LEU A 248 -5.38 10.36 -25.19
N ARG A 249 -6.58 9.76 -25.18
CA ARG A 249 -7.77 10.37 -25.78
C ARG A 249 -8.24 11.60 -25.00
N ALA A 250 -8.24 11.57 -23.68
CA ALA A 250 -8.56 12.74 -22.87
C ALA A 250 -7.55 13.88 -23.11
N LEU A 251 -6.27 13.56 -23.17
CA LEU A 251 -5.20 14.52 -23.47
C LEU A 251 -5.31 15.11 -24.89
N ASN A 252 -5.88 14.36 -25.83
CA ASN A 252 -6.14 14.85 -27.19
C ASN A 252 -7.16 16.01 -27.23
N TYR A 253 -8.02 16.19 -26.22
CA TYR A 253 -9.04 17.25 -26.19
C TYR A 253 -8.60 18.55 -25.49
N GLY A 254 -7.44 18.55 -24.82
CA GLY A 254 -6.87 19.74 -24.23
C GLY A 254 -5.38 19.54 -24.03
N VAL A 255 -4.55 20.23 -24.82
CA VAL A 255 -3.07 20.26 -24.71
C VAL A 255 -2.57 21.48 -23.92
N ASP A 256 -3.48 22.38 -23.55
CA ASP A 256 -3.15 23.60 -22.80
C ASP A 256 -2.53 23.31 -21.43
N PHE A 257 -2.84 22.16 -20.82
CA PHE A 257 -2.26 21.71 -19.55
C PHE A 257 -0.75 21.41 -19.63
N LEU A 258 -0.19 21.18 -20.83
CA LEU A 258 1.25 21.00 -21.05
C LEU A 258 2.01 22.34 -21.12
N ARG A 259 1.32 23.48 -21.26
CA ARG A 259 2.01 24.76 -21.44
C ARG A 259 2.66 25.21 -20.13
N GLY A 260 3.99 25.22 -20.13
CA GLY A 260 4.82 25.75 -19.04
C GLY A 260 5.18 24.76 -17.94
N LYS A 261 4.81 23.47 -18.07
CA LYS A 261 5.17 22.42 -17.10
C LYS A 261 5.52 21.12 -17.81
N ARG A 262 6.54 20.42 -17.30
CA ARG A 262 6.83 19.04 -17.70
C ARG A 262 5.83 18.08 -17.06
N LEU A 263 5.40 17.05 -17.78
CA LEU A 263 4.45 16.04 -17.31
C LEU A 263 4.96 14.62 -17.53
N GLY A 264 4.79 13.77 -16.52
CA GLY A 264 5.03 12.34 -16.59
C GLY A 264 3.75 11.59 -16.95
N LEU A 265 3.82 10.72 -17.96
CA LEU A 265 2.72 9.86 -18.37
C LEU A 265 3.11 8.41 -18.13
N ASN A 266 2.40 7.73 -17.23
CA ASN A 266 2.49 6.29 -17.05
C ASN A 266 1.90 5.60 -18.28
N LEU A 267 2.73 4.88 -19.04
CA LEU A 267 2.31 4.20 -20.26
C LEU A 267 3.01 2.84 -20.38
N ASN A 268 2.27 1.84 -20.83
CA ASN A 268 2.86 0.59 -21.27
C ASN A 268 3.64 0.80 -22.59
N LEU A 269 4.71 0.04 -22.80
CA LEU A 269 5.56 0.06 -23.99
C LEU A 269 4.75 -0.15 -25.27
N ALA A 270 3.82 -1.11 -25.24
CA ALA A 270 2.92 -1.38 -26.36
C ALA A 270 2.03 -0.17 -26.70
N THR A 271 1.65 0.62 -25.69
CA THR A 271 0.86 1.85 -25.90
C THR A 271 1.70 2.91 -26.60
N ILE A 272 2.96 3.11 -26.21
CA ILE A 272 3.86 4.12 -26.79
C ILE A 272 4.07 3.87 -28.30
N LEU A 273 4.19 2.62 -28.72
CA LEU A 273 4.35 2.25 -30.13
C LEU A 273 3.01 2.14 -30.89
N SER A 274 1.88 2.38 -30.24
CA SER A 274 0.56 2.23 -30.86
C SER A 274 0.18 3.40 -31.77
N ALA A 275 -0.72 3.15 -32.72
CA ALA A 275 -1.30 4.20 -33.56
C ALA A 275 -2.03 5.29 -32.76
N SER A 276 -2.51 4.97 -31.55
CA SER A 276 -3.15 5.95 -30.66
C SER A 276 -2.16 6.96 -30.11
N PHE A 277 -0.95 6.51 -29.75
CA PHE A 277 0.12 7.39 -29.31
C PHE A 277 0.66 8.24 -30.47
N VAL A 278 0.79 7.67 -31.67
CA VAL A 278 1.17 8.44 -32.87
C VAL A 278 0.22 9.63 -33.10
N LYS A 279 -1.10 9.43 -32.97
CA LYS A 279 -2.09 10.51 -33.09
C LYS A 279 -1.96 11.58 -32.01
N PHE A 280 -1.50 11.20 -30.82
CA PHE A 280 -1.22 12.13 -29.74
C PHE A 280 0.07 12.92 -30.05
N ASP A 281 1.13 12.24 -30.46
CA ASP A 281 2.42 12.82 -30.84
C ASP A 281 2.29 13.84 -31.99
N GLU A 282 1.50 13.55 -33.02
CA GLU A 282 1.30 14.42 -34.19
C GLU A 282 0.70 15.79 -33.84
N ARG A 283 0.07 15.93 -32.66
CA ARG A 283 -0.52 17.18 -32.18
C ARG A 283 0.45 18.02 -31.37
N LEU A 284 1.55 17.45 -30.91
CA LEU A 284 2.54 18.13 -30.10
C LEU A 284 3.57 18.81 -30.99
N THR A 285 3.94 20.04 -30.66
CA THR A 285 5.17 20.66 -31.19
C THR A 285 6.39 19.99 -30.58
N THR A 286 7.56 20.14 -31.20
CA THR A 286 8.82 19.61 -30.67
C THR A 286 9.08 20.08 -29.23
N ASP A 287 8.81 21.35 -28.93
CA ASP A 287 8.98 21.90 -27.57
C ASP A 287 8.03 21.24 -26.55
N LEU A 288 6.81 20.90 -26.96
CA LEU A 288 5.86 20.21 -26.09
C LEU A 288 6.24 18.74 -25.87
N ARG A 289 6.82 18.06 -26.87
CA ARG A 289 7.34 16.70 -26.69
C ARG A 289 8.47 16.65 -25.67
N GLY A 290 9.36 17.64 -25.69
CA GLY A 290 10.43 17.82 -24.68
C GLY A 290 9.92 18.00 -23.25
N ASN A 291 8.65 18.35 -23.08
CA ASN A 291 8.00 18.47 -21.78
C ASN A 291 7.23 17.20 -21.36
N VAL A 292 7.28 16.12 -22.14
CA VAL A 292 6.63 14.86 -21.79
C VAL A 292 7.67 13.82 -21.41
N VAL A 293 7.51 13.28 -20.20
CA VAL A 293 8.27 12.14 -19.66
C VAL A 293 7.41 10.90 -19.80
N LEU A 294 7.90 9.88 -20.49
CA LEU A 294 7.27 8.57 -20.65
C LEU A 294 7.71 7.70 -19.48
N GLU A 295 6.80 7.43 -18.54
CA GLU A 295 7.07 6.60 -17.37
C GLU A 295 6.71 5.15 -17.66
N ILE A 296 7.72 4.29 -17.69
CA ILE A 296 7.62 2.89 -18.05
C ILE A 296 7.88 2.07 -16.80
N ASN A 297 6.92 1.21 -16.43
CA ASN A 297 7.10 0.35 -15.27
C ASN A 297 8.20 -0.69 -15.51
N LYS A 298 9.05 -0.95 -14.50
CA LYS A 298 10.10 -1.98 -14.59
C LYS A 298 9.58 -3.36 -15.03
N THR A 299 8.35 -3.74 -14.68
CA THR A 299 7.84 -5.08 -15.02
C THR A 299 7.61 -5.19 -16.52
N ASP A 300 7.02 -4.16 -17.13
CA ASP A 300 6.80 -4.11 -18.57
C ASP A 300 8.14 -4.03 -19.33
N LEU A 301 9.09 -3.26 -18.80
CA LEU A 301 10.45 -3.21 -19.33
C LEU A 301 11.11 -4.59 -19.36
N ILE A 302 11.07 -5.34 -18.24
CA ILE A 302 11.72 -6.66 -18.14
C ILE A 302 11.02 -7.67 -19.06
N GLU A 303 9.69 -7.61 -19.14
CA GLU A 303 8.90 -8.49 -19.99
C GLU A 303 9.13 -8.20 -21.49
N ASN A 304 9.40 -6.94 -21.86
CA ASN A 304 9.43 -6.47 -23.24
C ASN A 304 10.71 -5.68 -23.61
N VAL A 305 11.90 -6.18 -23.24
CA VAL A 305 13.19 -5.49 -23.45
C VAL A 305 13.45 -5.10 -24.91
N SER A 306 13.07 -5.92 -25.89
CA SER A 306 13.21 -5.58 -27.31
C SER A 306 12.36 -4.36 -27.70
N MET A 307 11.14 -4.29 -27.18
CA MET A 307 10.22 -3.19 -27.41
C MET A 307 10.72 -1.90 -26.75
N TYR A 308 11.34 -2.02 -25.57
CA TYR A 308 11.97 -0.88 -24.89
C TYR A 308 13.03 -0.21 -25.77
N LYS A 309 13.85 -0.98 -26.51
CA LYS A 309 14.84 -0.42 -27.44
C LYS A 309 14.20 0.40 -28.56
N GLU A 310 13.10 -0.09 -29.13
CA GLU A 310 12.34 0.65 -30.14
C GLU A 310 11.73 1.93 -29.57
N VAL A 311 11.25 1.88 -28.32
CA VAL A 311 10.74 3.06 -27.60
C VAL A 311 11.85 4.07 -27.33
N VAL A 312 13.07 3.65 -27.01
CA VAL A 312 14.23 4.54 -26.85
C VAL A 312 14.53 5.28 -28.16
N ASP A 313 14.61 4.56 -29.28
CA ASP A 313 14.86 5.17 -30.60
C ASP A 313 13.75 6.15 -30.99
N PHE A 314 12.49 5.76 -30.74
CA PHE A 314 11.32 6.60 -30.97
C PHE A 314 11.35 7.86 -30.11
N ALA A 315 11.60 7.73 -28.80
CA ALA A 315 11.65 8.83 -27.85
C ALA A 315 12.77 9.82 -28.21
N ALA A 316 13.97 9.32 -28.49
CA ALA A 316 15.12 10.14 -28.88
C ALA A 316 14.85 10.93 -30.18
N THR A 317 14.24 10.29 -31.19
CA THR A 317 13.91 10.94 -32.47
C THR A 317 12.85 12.04 -32.32
N ARG A 318 11.91 11.86 -31.38
CA ARG A 318 10.78 12.77 -31.17
C ARG A 318 11.04 13.82 -30.08
N GLY A 319 12.08 13.64 -29.27
CA GLY A 319 12.45 14.53 -28.17
C GLY A 319 11.71 14.26 -26.86
N TYR A 320 11.17 13.06 -26.67
CA TYR A 320 10.59 12.64 -25.38
C TYR A 320 11.68 12.28 -24.38
N LYS A 321 11.34 12.35 -23.09
CA LYS A 321 12.16 11.85 -21.99
C LYS A 321 11.64 10.52 -21.47
N ILE A 322 12.52 9.66 -20.98
CA ILE A 322 12.16 8.33 -20.46
C ILE A 322 12.40 8.28 -18.94
N CYS A 323 11.42 7.76 -18.22
CA CYS A 323 11.54 7.40 -16.81
C CYS A 323 11.29 5.91 -16.62
N ILE A 324 12.19 5.19 -15.93
CA ILE A 324 11.92 3.83 -15.48
C ILE A 324 11.35 3.88 -14.07
N ASP A 325 10.11 3.39 -13.92
CA ASP A 325 9.35 3.43 -12.66
C ASP A 325 9.37 2.10 -11.90
N GLY A 326 9.25 2.21 -10.58
CA GLY A 326 9.08 1.10 -9.66
C GLY A 326 10.38 0.39 -9.30
N LEU A 327 11.54 1.01 -9.48
CA LEU A 327 12.84 0.43 -9.10
C LEU A 327 12.98 0.34 -7.57
N ASN A 328 13.82 -0.57 -7.10
CA ASN A 328 14.30 -0.58 -5.72
C ASN A 328 15.83 -0.42 -5.73
N ASP A 329 16.45 -0.40 -4.55
CA ASP A 329 17.90 -0.34 -4.35
C ASP A 329 18.63 -1.40 -5.18
N PHE A 330 18.19 -2.67 -5.12
CA PHE A 330 18.77 -3.76 -5.89
C PHE A 330 18.85 -3.46 -7.40
N TRP A 331 17.74 -3.01 -8.01
CA TRP A 331 17.73 -2.73 -9.45
C TRP A 331 18.68 -1.59 -9.83
N VAL A 332 18.70 -0.52 -9.04
CA VAL A 332 19.57 0.63 -9.30
C VAL A 332 21.04 0.24 -9.24
N THR A 333 21.42 -0.55 -8.23
CA THR A 333 22.82 -0.99 -8.05
C THR A 333 23.29 -1.88 -9.22
N HIS A 334 22.40 -2.68 -9.82
CA HIS A 334 22.78 -3.70 -10.81
C HIS A 334 22.49 -3.31 -12.26
N MET A 335 21.69 -2.27 -12.52
CA MET A 335 21.36 -1.82 -13.88
C MET A 335 22.25 -0.66 -14.32
N ASP A 336 22.58 -0.63 -15.60
CA ASP A 336 23.18 0.53 -16.26
C ASP A 336 22.06 1.34 -16.93
N LEU A 337 21.44 2.23 -16.17
CA LEU A 337 20.27 3.00 -16.59
C LEU A 337 20.67 4.05 -17.64
N GLU A 338 21.90 4.54 -17.58
CA GLU A 338 22.47 5.40 -18.62
C GLU A 338 22.64 4.65 -19.95
N TYR A 339 23.20 3.44 -19.95
CA TYR A 339 23.24 2.59 -21.14
C TYR A 339 21.84 2.27 -21.68
N MET A 340 20.86 2.19 -20.80
CA MET A 340 19.45 2.01 -21.16
C MET A 340 18.76 3.30 -21.63
N ALA A 341 19.49 4.41 -21.81
CA ALA A 341 18.97 5.70 -22.25
C ALA A 341 17.80 6.20 -21.37
N CYS A 342 17.90 5.98 -20.07
CA CYS A 342 16.94 6.39 -19.08
C CYS A 342 17.29 7.80 -18.57
N ASP A 343 16.39 8.78 -18.74
CA ASP A 343 16.60 10.14 -18.22
C ASP A 343 16.26 10.24 -16.72
N TYR A 344 15.30 9.45 -16.25
CA TYR A 344 14.85 9.44 -14.86
C TYR A 344 14.68 8.02 -14.29
N ALA A 345 15.17 7.78 -13.08
CA ALA A 345 15.01 6.49 -12.40
C ALA A 345 14.24 6.66 -11.09
N LYS A 346 13.02 6.11 -11.03
CA LYS A 346 12.17 6.19 -9.84
C LYS A 346 12.41 5.00 -8.91
N ILE A 347 13.00 5.30 -7.76
CA ILE A 347 13.26 4.36 -6.68
C ILE A 347 12.09 4.41 -5.70
N ILE A 348 11.48 3.28 -5.40
CA ILE A 348 10.42 3.18 -4.40
C ILE A 348 11.04 3.17 -3.00
N TRP A 349 10.69 4.18 -2.20
CA TRP A 349 11.05 4.22 -0.79
C TRP A 349 10.51 3.01 -0.03
N SER A 350 11.37 2.37 0.75
CA SER A 350 11.02 1.34 1.74
C SER A 350 11.75 1.62 3.06
N PRO A 351 11.11 1.43 4.24
CA PRO A 351 11.79 1.52 5.54
C PRO A 351 13.02 0.61 5.65
N ASP A 352 13.05 -0.52 4.94
CA ASP A 352 14.19 -1.44 4.94
C ASP A 352 15.48 -0.78 4.45
N MET A 353 15.38 0.28 3.63
CA MET A 353 16.51 1.05 3.14
C MET A 353 17.24 1.81 4.26
N GLU A 354 16.61 2.05 5.41
CA GLU A 354 17.26 2.62 6.60
C GLU A 354 18.19 1.61 7.28
N SER A 355 17.97 0.31 7.03
CA SER A 355 18.74 -0.78 7.62
C SER A 355 19.88 -1.31 6.73
N MET A 356 20.11 -0.66 5.58
CA MET A 356 21.23 -0.99 4.70
C MET A 356 22.57 -0.83 5.42
N THR A 357 23.49 -1.76 5.15
CA THR A 357 24.87 -1.71 5.61
C THR A 357 25.62 -0.54 4.97
N GLU A 358 26.73 -0.11 5.56
CA GLU A 358 27.56 0.96 4.99
C GLU A 358 28.06 0.60 3.58
N GLU A 359 28.42 -0.66 3.35
CA GLU A 359 28.86 -1.15 2.03
C GLU A 359 27.75 -1.07 0.97
N GLU A 360 26.51 -1.44 1.32
CA GLU A 360 25.36 -1.33 0.41
C GLU A 360 25.01 0.14 0.10
N ILE A 361 25.14 1.02 1.10
CA ILE A 361 24.95 2.46 0.94
C ILE A 361 26.00 3.04 -0.01
N GLU A 362 27.28 2.72 0.22
CA GLU A 362 28.39 3.19 -0.63
C GLU A 362 28.23 2.70 -2.07
N ALA A 363 27.86 1.43 -2.26
CA ALA A 363 27.61 0.87 -3.59
C ALA A 363 26.47 1.60 -4.32
N LEU A 364 25.36 1.87 -3.63
CA LEU A 364 24.24 2.60 -4.21
C LEU A 364 24.60 4.06 -4.52
N GLN A 365 25.25 4.77 -3.60
CA GLN A 365 25.70 6.15 -3.80
C GLN A 365 26.68 6.25 -4.98
N GLU A 366 27.62 5.31 -5.08
CA GLU A 366 28.57 5.28 -6.18
C GLU A 366 27.84 5.10 -7.51
N LYS A 367 26.86 4.19 -7.55
CA LYS A 367 26.06 3.95 -8.75
C LYS A 367 25.22 5.16 -9.16
N VAL A 368 24.64 5.86 -8.19
CA VAL A 368 23.90 7.12 -8.40
C VAL A 368 24.83 8.22 -8.94
N ARG A 369 26.05 8.30 -8.42
CA ARG A 369 27.05 9.30 -8.83
C ARG A 369 27.62 9.05 -10.23
N GLN A 370 27.78 7.78 -10.62
CA GLN A 370 28.37 7.39 -11.91
C GLN A 370 27.45 7.66 -13.12
N GLN A 371 26.14 7.75 -12.92
CA GLN A 371 25.17 7.84 -14.02
C GLN A 371 24.65 9.27 -14.19
N GLU A 372 25.52 10.17 -14.65
CA GLU A 372 25.24 11.62 -14.73
C GLU A 372 24.04 11.96 -15.63
N ASN A 373 23.81 11.16 -16.67
CA ASN A 373 22.71 11.36 -17.62
C ASN A 373 21.36 10.82 -17.11
N CYS A 374 21.35 10.09 -15.99
CA CYS A 374 20.13 9.54 -15.37
C CYS A 374 19.88 10.19 -14.02
N ARG A 375 18.76 10.90 -13.89
CA ARG A 375 18.38 11.58 -12.64
C ARG A 375 17.52 10.68 -11.77
N TYR A 376 17.93 10.47 -10.53
CA TYR A 376 17.20 9.61 -9.60
C TYR A 376 16.09 10.38 -8.88
N ILE A 377 14.95 9.72 -8.69
CA ILE A 377 13.78 10.22 -7.98
C ILE A 377 13.43 9.23 -6.88
N LEU A 378 13.37 9.66 -5.61
CA LEU A 378 12.84 8.85 -4.53
C LEU A 378 11.32 9.02 -4.45
N ALA A 379 10.60 7.99 -4.91
CA ALA A 379 9.15 7.95 -4.99
C ALA A 379 8.52 7.26 -3.78
N ARG A 380 7.22 7.49 -3.59
CA ARG A 380 6.41 6.98 -2.45
C ARG A 380 6.97 7.38 -1.07
N CYS A 381 7.60 8.55 -0.97
CA CYS A 381 8.01 9.13 0.31
C CYS A 381 6.77 9.39 1.19
N GLY A 382 6.54 8.51 2.16
CA GLY A 382 5.43 8.58 3.10
C GLY A 382 5.77 9.29 4.41
N THR A 383 7.06 9.38 4.73
CA THR A 383 7.61 9.91 5.99
C THR A 383 8.73 10.90 5.71
N VAL A 384 9.12 11.68 6.73
CA VAL A 384 10.25 12.61 6.60
C VAL A 384 11.58 11.86 6.57
N SER A 385 11.66 10.68 7.20
CA SER A 385 12.86 9.83 7.14
C SER A 385 13.26 9.48 5.71
N GLY A 386 12.30 9.24 4.81
CA GLY A 386 12.58 9.04 3.39
C GLY A 386 13.23 10.25 2.73
N LEU A 387 12.89 11.47 3.14
CA LEU A 387 13.53 12.69 2.61
C LEU A 387 14.97 12.85 3.11
N ILE A 388 15.20 12.55 4.39
CA ILE A 388 16.54 12.55 4.99
C ILE A 388 17.42 11.50 4.29
N TRP A 389 16.86 10.31 4.05
CA TRP A 389 17.54 9.25 3.33
C TRP A 389 17.85 9.67 1.89
N ALA A 390 16.91 10.30 1.18
CA ALA A 390 17.15 10.81 -0.17
C ALA A 390 18.35 11.76 -0.23
N GLU A 391 18.40 12.73 0.70
CA GLU A 391 19.50 13.68 0.77
C GLU A 391 20.83 12.97 1.09
N LYS A 392 20.83 12.02 2.04
CA LYS A 392 22.01 11.20 2.35
C LYS A 392 22.52 10.44 1.12
N MET A 393 21.64 9.93 0.28
CA MET A 393 22.02 9.19 -0.93
C MET A 393 22.38 10.08 -2.13
N GLY A 394 22.35 11.41 -1.98
CA GLY A 394 22.60 12.34 -3.09
C GLY A 394 21.43 12.43 -4.08
N ILE A 395 20.25 11.92 -3.72
CA ILE A 395 19.05 11.96 -4.55
C ILE A 395 18.31 13.28 -4.29
N SER A 396 18.31 14.16 -5.28
CA SER A 396 17.73 15.50 -5.16
C SER A 396 16.25 15.59 -5.50
N LEU A 397 15.70 14.61 -6.21
CA LEU A 397 14.29 14.60 -6.61
C LEU A 397 13.49 13.65 -5.74
N VAL A 398 12.34 14.12 -5.27
CA VAL A 398 11.46 13.34 -4.38
C VAL A 398 9.99 13.48 -4.75
N GLN A 399 9.24 12.44 -4.46
CA GLN A 399 7.80 12.38 -4.69
C GLN A 399 7.11 11.53 -3.62
N GLY A 400 5.96 11.99 -3.13
CA GLY A 400 5.12 11.18 -2.24
C GLY A 400 4.20 12.00 -1.34
N ARG A 401 3.44 11.29 -0.50
CA ARG A 401 2.42 11.88 0.39
C ARG A 401 3.01 12.91 1.36
N VAL A 402 4.25 12.72 1.83
CA VAL A 402 4.90 13.68 2.72
C VAL A 402 5.11 15.02 2.01
N ILE A 403 5.49 14.99 0.73
CA ILE A 403 5.70 16.16 -0.11
C ILE A 403 4.38 16.88 -0.35
N ASP A 404 3.33 16.15 -0.72
CA ASP A 404 1.99 16.72 -0.90
C ASP A 404 1.51 17.45 0.36
N ASN A 405 1.78 16.90 1.55
CA ASN A 405 1.43 17.52 2.82
C ASN A 405 2.24 18.78 3.13
N ILE A 406 3.54 18.79 2.82
CA ILE A 406 4.41 19.96 2.99
C ILE A 406 3.97 21.09 2.07
N LEU A 407 3.75 20.78 0.78
CA LEU A 407 3.32 21.75 -0.23
C LEU A 407 1.94 22.34 0.10
N ARG A 408 0.98 21.54 0.58
CA ARG A 408 -0.33 22.04 1.03
C ARG A 408 -0.24 23.03 2.18
N LYS A 409 0.79 22.94 3.02
CA LYS A 409 1.05 23.89 4.10
C LYS A 409 1.83 25.13 3.65
N SER A 410 2.14 25.25 2.35
CA SER A 410 2.97 26.33 1.78
C SER A 410 4.34 26.46 2.45
N VAL A 411 4.90 25.33 2.88
CA VAL A 411 6.25 25.25 3.49
C VAL A 411 7.26 24.84 2.42
N LEU A 412 8.49 25.35 2.50
CA LEU A 412 9.58 24.89 1.65
C LEU A 412 9.99 23.47 2.04
N VAL A 413 10.08 22.57 1.06
CA VAL A 413 10.48 21.17 1.32
C VAL A 413 11.84 21.09 2.00
N ARG A 414 12.78 21.97 1.61
CA ARG A 414 14.10 22.09 2.23
C ARG A 414 14.03 22.50 3.71
N ASP A 415 13.14 23.41 4.08
CA ASP A 415 13.01 23.87 5.48
C ASP A 415 12.37 22.79 6.36
N ALA A 416 11.40 22.07 5.82
CA ALA A 416 10.81 20.90 6.48
C ALA A 416 11.86 19.82 6.70
N LEU A 417 12.74 19.58 5.71
CA LEU A 417 13.84 18.63 5.81
C LEU A 417 14.85 19.04 6.89
N LYS A 418 15.34 20.29 6.87
CA LYS A 418 16.28 20.81 7.89
C LYS A 418 15.72 20.71 9.30
N THR A 419 14.46 21.07 9.47
CA THR A 419 13.79 21.00 10.78
C THR A 419 13.75 19.57 11.30
N ALA A 420 13.47 18.61 10.42
CA ALA A 420 13.44 17.20 10.78
C ALA A 420 14.81 16.61 11.08
N GLN A 421 15.88 17.09 10.42
CA GLN A 421 17.25 16.69 10.74
C GLN A 421 17.66 17.13 12.14
N VAL A 422 17.39 18.39 12.49
CA VAL A 422 17.68 18.92 13.84
C VAL A 422 16.94 18.09 14.91
N MET A 423 15.69 17.71 14.65
CA MET A 423 14.91 16.89 15.58
C MET A 423 15.34 15.41 15.67
N ASN A 424 16.17 14.93 14.73
CA ASN A 424 16.69 13.55 14.73
C ASN A 424 18.06 13.44 15.40
N ASP A 425 18.79 14.56 15.48
CA ASP A 425 20.09 14.68 16.15
C ASP A 425 19.96 14.99 17.66
N ASP A 426 18.77 15.43 18.11
CA ASP A 426 18.36 15.60 19.51
C ASP A 426 17.70 14.33 20.07
#